data_AF-A0A7V0ISY2-F1
#
_entry.id   AF-A0A7V0ISY2-F1
#
_cell.length_a   1.000
_cell.length_b   1.000
_cell.length_c   1.000
_cell.angle_alpha   90.00
_cell.angle_beta   90.00
_cell.angle_gamma   90.00
#
_symmetry.space_group_name_H-M   'P 1'
#
loop_
_entity.id
_entity.type
_entity.pdbx_description
1 polymer ?
#
loop_
_entity_poly.entity_id
_entity_poly.type
_entity_poly.pdbx_seq_one_letter_code
_entity_poly.pdbx_strand_id
1 'polypeptide(L)'
;MDGSMFVDLHLSESVGATAVELRNPARVAVELRPGGEPIQLGAAIGTNIVITEPARRTVEYPIVVRGYSRTFEATVLARLSAEGSAIDEYFTTAADWTVTWGEFVFEVPTGPGGDLSLFVGEESAEDGELEGVTLELSAG
;
A
#
# COMPACT_ATOMS: atom_id res chain seq x y z
N MET A 1 -19.69 -11.24 8.60
CA MET A 1 -18.49 -10.74 7.89
C MET A 1 -19.01 -9.70 6.92
N ASP A 2 -18.81 -8.44 7.25
CA ASP A 2 -19.19 -7.33 6.38
C ASP A 2 -18.14 -7.28 5.28
N GLY A 3 -18.44 -7.86 4.12
CA GLY A 3 -17.53 -7.87 2.98
C GLY A 3 -17.35 -6.45 2.45
N SER A 4 -16.12 -5.94 2.46
CA SER A 4 -15.74 -4.73 1.76
C SER A 4 -15.30 -5.09 0.34
N MET A 5 -15.64 -4.22 -0.62
CA MET A 5 -15.17 -4.31 -2.01
C MET A 5 -14.31 -3.09 -2.29
N PHE A 6 -13.09 -3.32 -2.75
CA PHE A 6 -12.15 -2.26 -3.10
C PHE A 6 -12.02 -2.15 -4.63
N VAL A 7 -11.89 -0.91 -5.12
CA VAL A 7 -11.71 -0.60 -6.54
C VAL A 7 -10.64 0.48 -6.63
N ASP A 8 -9.53 0.16 -7.30
CA ASP A 8 -8.46 1.11 -7.56
C ASP A 8 -8.59 1.74 -8.95
N LEU A 9 -8.35 3.05 -9.02
CA LEU A 9 -8.32 3.82 -10.26
C LEU A 9 -6.89 4.31 -10.50
N HIS A 10 -6.23 3.74 -11.51
CA HIS A 10 -4.89 4.18 -11.93
C HIS A 10 -5.00 5.33 -12.92
N LEU A 11 -4.35 6.45 -12.59
CA LEU A 11 -4.44 7.70 -13.34
C LEU A 11 -3.05 8.15 -13.78
N SER A 12 -2.95 8.73 -14.97
CA SER A 12 -1.69 9.23 -15.54
C SER A 12 -1.30 10.63 -15.06
N GLU A 13 -2.18 11.29 -14.30
CA GLU A 13 -1.99 12.65 -13.80
C GLU A 13 -2.74 12.84 -12.48
N SER A 14 -2.41 13.91 -11.75
CA SER A 14 -3.13 14.25 -10.51
C SER A 14 -4.52 14.77 -10.83
N VAL A 15 -5.51 14.25 -10.09
CA VAL A 15 -6.92 14.61 -10.25
C VAL A 15 -7.55 14.97 -8.92
N GLY A 16 -8.58 15.81 -8.96
CA GLY A 16 -9.57 15.92 -7.90
C GLY A 16 -10.62 14.84 -8.13
N ALA A 17 -10.89 14.03 -7.12
CA ALA A 17 -11.93 13.00 -7.17
C ALA A 17 -13.11 13.37 -6.26
N THR A 18 -14.33 13.15 -6.73
CA THR A 18 -15.54 13.21 -5.90
C THR A 18 -16.35 11.94 -6.11
N ALA A 19 -16.58 11.19 -5.03
CA ALA A 19 -17.43 10.00 -5.05
C ALA A 19 -18.85 10.36 -4.60
N VAL A 20 -19.84 9.92 -5.37
CA VAL A 20 -21.27 10.07 -5.03
C VAL A 20 -21.98 8.73 -5.09
N GLU A 21 -22.82 8.49 -4.08
CA GLU A 21 -23.74 7.35 -4.06
C GLU A 21 -24.98 7.69 -4.91
N LEU A 22 -25.26 6.89 -5.94
CA LEU A 22 -26.48 6.96 -6.72
C LEU A 22 -27.41 5.84 -6.28
N ARG A 23 -28.69 6.16 -6.08
CA ARG A 23 -29.71 5.20 -5.63
C ARG A 23 -30.60 4.79 -6.81
N ASN A 24 -31.02 3.52 -6.83
CA ASN A 24 -31.92 2.91 -7.83
C ASN A 24 -31.44 2.93 -9.30
N PRO A 25 -30.59 1.98 -9.72
CA PRO A 25 -29.92 0.96 -8.90
C PRO A 25 -28.77 1.58 -8.09
N ALA A 26 -28.36 0.91 -7.01
CA ALA A 26 -27.21 1.35 -6.20
C ALA A 26 -25.94 1.38 -7.05
N ARG A 27 -25.32 2.55 -7.19
CA ARG A 27 -24.04 2.74 -7.91
C ARG A 27 -23.18 3.72 -7.14
N VAL A 28 -21.87 3.54 -7.24
CA VAL A 28 -20.89 4.59 -6.90
C VAL A 28 -20.47 5.24 -8.21
N ALA A 29 -20.61 6.56 -8.31
CA ALA A 29 -20.02 7.32 -9.41
C ALA A 29 -18.84 8.13 -8.87
N VAL A 30 -17.69 8.00 -9.53
CA VAL A 30 -16.48 8.77 -9.22
C VAL A 30 -16.29 9.78 -10.33
N GLU A 31 -16.45 11.06 -10.01
CA GLU A 31 -16.12 12.16 -10.93
C GLU A 31 -14.65 12.52 -10.74
N LEU A 32 -13.87 12.44 -11.83
CA LEU A 32 -12.46 12.82 -11.86
C LEU A 32 -12.32 14.12 -12.66
N ARG A 33 -11.70 15.13 -12.05
CA ARG A 33 -11.41 16.42 -12.69
C ARG A 33 -9.91 16.60 -12.82
N PRO A 34 -9.38 17.01 -13.99
CA PRO A 34 -7.97 17.32 -14.14
C PRO A 34 -7.51 18.37 -13.12
N GLY A 35 -6.29 18.21 -12.62
CA GLY A 35 -5.72 19.06 -11.58
C GLY A 35 -6.00 18.54 -10.17
N GLY A 36 -5.28 19.05 -9.18
CA GLY A 36 -5.26 18.53 -7.81
C GLY A 36 -3.86 18.70 -7.22
N GLU A 37 -3.70 18.44 -5.93
CA GLU A 37 -2.36 18.42 -5.35
C GLU A 37 -1.53 17.30 -6.00
N PRO A 38 -0.29 17.57 -6.44
CA PRO A 38 0.57 16.56 -7.01
C PRO A 38 0.78 15.39 -6.04
N ILE A 39 0.43 14.18 -6.49
CA ILE A 39 0.80 12.97 -5.77
C ILE A 39 2.31 12.78 -5.92
N GLN A 40 3.06 12.91 -4.82
CA GLN A 40 4.53 12.83 -4.85
C GLN A 40 5.01 11.37 -4.96
N LEU A 41 4.30 10.45 -4.31
CA LEU A 41 4.42 9.01 -4.49
C LEU A 41 3.05 8.47 -4.86
N GLY A 42 2.91 8.01 -6.10
CA GLY A 42 1.76 7.23 -6.53
C GLY A 42 1.70 5.90 -5.79
N ALA A 43 0.60 5.17 -5.94
CA ALA A 43 0.52 3.82 -5.41
C ALA A 43 1.65 2.96 -5.98
N ALA A 44 2.33 2.19 -5.12
CA ALA A 44 3.28 1.18 -5.56
C ALA A 44 2.54 -0.13 -5.78
N ILE A 45 2.66 -0.69 -6.99
CA ILE A 45 1.81 -1.79 -7.46
C ILE A 45 2.69 -2.99 -7.80
N GLY A 46 2.47 -4.09 -7.09
CA GLY A 46 3.04 -5.40 -7.36
C GLY A 46 1.96 -6.36 -7.83
N THR A 47 2.32 -7.63 -8.02
CA THR A 47 1.38 -8.66 -8.43
C THR A 47 0.27 -8.83 -7.38
N ASN A 48 0.65 -8.94 -6.11
CA ASN A 48 -0.27 -9.28 -5.00
C ASN A 48 -0.31 -8.22 -3.89
N ILE A 49 0.38 -7.10 -4.06
CA ILE A 49 0.41 -5.98 -3.12
C ILE A 49 0.18 -4.67 -3.87
N VAL A 50 -0.64 -3.80 -3.28
CA VAL A 50 -0.73 -2.38 -3.62
C VAL A 50 -0.46 -1.59 -2.35
N ILE A 51 0.47 -0.63 -2.39
CA ILE A 51 0.70 0.30 -1.27
C ILE A 51 0.14 1.67 -1.67
N THR A 52 -0.71 2.24 -0.82
CA THR A 52 -1.35 3.55 -1.01
C THR A 52 -0.81 4.61 -0.06
N GLU A 53 -0.22 4.21 1.07
CA GLU A 53 0.49 5.09 2.00
C GLU A 53 1.86 4.51 2.38
N PRO A 54 2.91 5.33 2.50
CA PRO A 54 2.90 6.80 2.45
C PRO A 54 2.80 7.37 1.03
N ALA A 55 2.04 8.46 0.87
CA ALA A 55 1.87 9.17 -0.41
C ALA A 55 2.99 10.21 -0.70
N ARG A 56 4.03 10.26 0.13
CA ARG A 56 5.18 11.17 0.05
C ARG A 56 6.46 10.44 0.38
N ARG A 57 7.58 10.91 -0.21
CA ARG A 57 8.89 10.28 -0.04
C ARG A 57 9.46 10.59 1.33
N THR A 58 9.33 11.85 1.74
CA THR A 58 9.71 12.27 3.08
C THR A 58 8.63 11.87 4.07
N VAL A 59 9.03 11.10 5.08
CA VAL A 59 8.16 10.54 6.11
C VAL A 59 8.74 10.85 7.50
N GLU A 60 7.87 10.75 8.50
CA GLU A 60 8.22 10.87 9.91
C GLU A 60 7.80 9.57 10.60
N TYR A 61 8.49 9.19 11.67
CA TYR A 61 8.06 8.07 12.49
C TYR A 61 6.90 8.46 13.43
N PRO A 62 5.93 7.57 13.68
CA PRO A 62 5.78 6.25 13.08
C PRO A 62 5.35 6.33 11.61
N ILE A 63 5.97 5.51 10.75
CA ILE A 63 5.58 5.44 9.33
C ILE A 63 4.36 4.53 9.25
N VAL A 64 3.22 5.11 8.88
CA VAL A 64 2.00 4.35 8.60
C VAL A 64 2.06 3.82 7.18
N VAL A 65 1.89 2.51 7.05
CA VAL A 65 1.86 1.83 5.76
C VAL A 65 0.48 1.22 5.58
N ARG A 66 -0.17 1.59 4.47
CA ARG A 66 -1.51 1.11 4.12
C ARG A 66 -1.54 0.63 2.71
N GLY A 67 -2.40 -0.35 2.47
CA GLY A 67 -2.52 -0.91 1.15
C GLY A 67 -3.51 -2.04 1.08
N TYR A 68 -3.44 -2.74 -0.03
CA TYR A 68 -4.23 -3.91 -0.31
C TYR A 68 -3.33 -5.09 -0.61
N SER A 69 -3.74 -6.27 -0.16
CA SER A 69 -3.05 -7.51 -0.42
C SER A 69 -3.99 -8.59 -0.92
N ARG A 70 -3.47 -9.45 -1.79
CA ARG A 70 -4.04 -10.77 -2.11
C ARG A 70 -2.99 -11.87 -1.96
N THR A 71 -1.97 -11.63 -1.13
CA THR A 71 -0.91 -12.58 -0.79
C THR A 71 -1.49 -13.86 -0.17
N PHE A 72 -0.73 -14.94 -0.25
CA PHE A 72 -1.13 -16.23 0.29
C PHE A 72 -1.45 -16.12 1.80
N GLU A 73 -2.58 -16.71 2.21
CA GLU A 73 -3.10 -16.65 3.58
C GLU A 73 -3.28 -15.22 4.14
N ALA A 74 -3.35 -14.20 3.27
CA ALA A 74 -3.43 -12.78 3.63
C ALA A 74 -2.24 -12.27 4.47
N THR A 75 -1.10 -12.98 4.49
CA THR A 75 0.07 -12.55 5.25
C THR A 75 0.87 -11.52 4.46
N VAL A 76 1.12 -10.37 5.07
CA VAL A 76 1.91 -9.29 4.48
C VAL A 76 3.19 -9.13 5.30
N LEU A 77 4.33 -9.34 4.64
CA LEU A 77 5.65 -9.04 5.15
C LEU A 77 6.04 -7.64 4.72
N ALA A 78 6.65 -6.88 5.61
CA ALA A 78 7.40 -5.68 5.27
C ALA A 78 8.82 -5.75 5.82
N ARG A 79 9.80 -5.32 5.04
CA ARG A 79 11.22 -5.29 5.42
C ARG A 79 11.77 -3.88 5.24
N LEU A 80 12.16 -3.25 6.34
CA LEU A 80 12.82 -1.95 6.33
C LEU A 80 14.32 -2.15 6.17
N SER A 81 14.92 -1.40 5.26
CA SER A 81 16.37 -1.39 5.02
C SER A 81 16.91 0.04 4.95
N ALA A 82 18.15 0.24 5.39
CA ALA A 82 18.93 1.46 5.13
C ALA A 82 20.34 1.08 4.72
N GLU A 83 20.95 1.89 3.86
CA GLU A 83 22.31 1.64 3.33
C GLU A 83 22.48 0.23 2.75
N GLY A 84 21.42 -0.33 2.17
CA GLY A 84 21.40 -1.67 1.58
C GLY A 84 21.35 -2.83 2.58
N SER A 85 21.22 -2.55 3.88
CA SER A 85 21.13 -3.57 4.94
C SER A 85 19.73 -3.59 5.55
N ALA A 86 19.19 -4.78 5.77
CA ALA A 86 17.93 -4.96 6.49
C ALA A 86 18.08 -4.52 7.95
N ILE A 87 17.14 -3.70 8.41
CA ILE A 87 17.09 -3.18 9.78
C ILE A 87 16.09 -3.97 10.60
N ASP A 88 14.88 -4.17 10.05
CA ASP A 88 13.77 -4.77 10.78
C ASP A 88 12.73 -5.36 9.82
N GLU A 89 11.90 -6.25 10.35
CA GLU A 89 10.79 -6.89 9.65
C GLU A 89 9.49 -6.76 10.41
N TYR A 90 8.40 -6.54 9.67
CA TYR A 90 7.06 -6.37 10.19
C TYR A 90 6.13 -7.34 9.48
N PHE A 91 5.16 -7.87 10.24
CA PHE A 91 4.14 -8.76 9.71
C PHE A 91 2.77 -8.23 10.07
N THR A 92 1.85 -8.27 9.11
CA THR A 92 0.43 -7.99 9.33
C THR A 92 -0.42 -8.92 8.49
N THR A 93 -1.73 -8.90 8.73
CA THR A 93 -2.71 -9.67 7.95
C THR A 93 -3.67 -8.73 7.24
N ALA A 94 -3.96 -9.00 5.98
CA ALA A 94 -4.99 -8.29 5.25
C ALA A 94 -6.41 -8.79 5.63
N ALA A 95 -7.42 -7.93 5.45
CA ALA A 95 -8.80 -8.16 5.90
C ALA A 95 -9.56 -9.28 5.14
N ASP A 96 -9.02 -9.81 4.04
CA ASP A 96 -9.62 -10.90 3.25
C ASP A 96 -8.57 -11.91 2.79
N TRP A 97 -8.86 -13.20 2.94
CA TRP A 97 -7.96 -14.33 2.71
C TRP A 97 -8.36 -15.23 1.53
N THR A 98 -9.51 -14.98 0.88
CA THR A 98 -10.12 -16.01 0.01
C THR A 98 -10.13 -15.73 -1.49
N VAL A 99 -10.45 -14.52 -1.93
CA VAL A 99 -10.68 -14.25 -3.37
C VAL A 99 -10.45 -12.79 -3.80
N THR A 100 -10.55 -11.83 -2.87
CA THR A 100 -10.47 -10.39 -3.15
C THR A 100 -9.26 -9.73 -2.49
N TRP A 101 -8.89 -8.55 -2.99
CA TRP A 101 -7.92 -7.67 -2.32
C TRP A 101 -8.44 -7.32 -0.93
N GLY A 102 -7.68 -7.66 0.11
CA GLY A 102 -7.94 -7.29 1.49
C GLY A 102 -7.11 -6.07 1.89
N GLU A 103 -7.68 -5.14 2.64
CA GLU A 103 -6.93 -4.01 3.21
C GLU A 103 -5.97 -4.50 4.28
N PHE A 104 -4.76 -3.95 4.30
CA PHE A 104 -3.83 -4.07 5.42
C PHE A 104 -3.39 -2.68 5.90
N VAL A 105 -3.10 -2.59 7.20
CA VAL A 105 -2.47 -1.43 7.82
C VAL A 105 -1.43 -1.95 8.82
N PHE A 106 -0.25 -1.33 8.82
CA PHE A 106 0.73 -1.51 9.88
C PHE A 106 1.53 -0.22 10.11
N GLU A 107 2.25 -0.18 11.23
CA GLU A 107 3.11 0.94 11.59
C GLU A 107 4.54 0.46 11.72
N VAL A 108 5.48 1.23 11.15
CA VAL A 108 6.90 1.14 11.47
C VAL A 108 7.16 2.17 12.58
N PRO A 109 7.36 1.75 13.84
CA PRO A 109 7.31 2.66 14.98
C PRO A 109 8.52 3.59 15.07
N THR A 110 9.69 3.13 14.63
CA THR A 110 10.96 3.86 14.70
C THR A 110 11.98 3.24 13.74
N GLY A 111 13.08 3.94 13.48
CA GLY A 111 14.19 3.48 12.66
C GLY A 111 15.21 4.60 12.46
N PRO A 112 16.22 4.39 11.60
CA PRO A 112 17.19 5.42 11.28
C PRO A 112 16.56 6.55 10.43
N GLY A 113 17.09 7.76 10.58
CA GLY A 113 16.83 8.85 9.64
C GLY A 113 17.60 8.68 8.33
N GLY A 114 17.26 9.48 7.31
CA GLY A 114 17.91 9.45 6.00
C GLY A 114 17.19 8.57 4.98
N ASP A 115 17.90 8.13 3.94
CA ASP A 115 17.31 7.31 2.87
C ASP A 115 16.99 5.88 3.36
N LEU A 116 15.77 5.44 3.08
CA LEU A 116 15.22 4.15 3.49
C LEU A 116 14.63 3.42 2.29
N SER A 117 14.71 2.10 2.31
CA SER A 117 14.04 1.22 1.37
C SER A 117 13.09 0.30 2.14
N LEU A 118 11.79 0.37 1.84
CA LEU A 118 10.75 -0.42 2.49
C LEU A 118 10.15 -1.39 1.46
N PHE A 119 10.50 -2.66 1.57
CA PHE A 119 9.83 -3.73 0.84
C PHE A 119 8.52 -4.09 1.54
N VAL A 120 7.45 -4.33 0.77
CA VAL A 120 6.18 -4.90 1.26
C VAL A 120 5.70 -5.95 0.26
N GLY A 121 5.35 -7.13 0.76
CA GLY A 121 5.21 -8.31 -0.07
C GLY A 121 4.81 -9.55 0.71
N GLU A 122 5.15 -10.68 0.11
CA GLU A 122 5.17 -12.00 0.72
C GLU A 122 6.51 -12.68 0.46
N GLU A 123 6.81 -13.67 1.28
CA GLU A 123 7.84 -14.65 0.99
C GLU A 123 7.14 -15.91 0.44
N SER A 124 7.53 -16.33 -0.76
CA SER A 124 7.01 -17.51 -1.41
C SER A 124 7.29 -18.75 -0.56
N ALA A 125 6.23 -19.51 -0.24
CA ALA A 125 6.38 -20.76 0.50
C ALA A 125 7.05 -21.88 -0.33
N GLU A 126 7.11 -21.73 -1.66
CA GLU A 126 7.70 -22.74 -2.56
C GLU A 126 9.23 -22.68 -2.59
N ASP A 127 9.79 -21.47 -2.68
CA ASP A 127 11.21 -21.23 -2.94
C ASP A 127 11.88 -20.17 -2.04
N GLY A 128 11.12 -19.51 -1.18
CA GLY A 128 11.62 -18.44 -0.29
C GLY A 128 11.91 -17.13 -1.01
N GLU A 129 11.50 -16.99 -2.28
CA GLU A 129 11.66 -15.73 -3.00
C GLU A 129 10.73 -14.65 -2.46
N LEU A 130 11.22 -13.41 -2.41
CA LEU A 130 10.39 -12.26 -2.04
C LEU A 130 9.64 -11.73 -3.24
N GLU A 131 8.31 -11.71 -3.16
CA GLU A 131 7.45 -11.09 -4.16
C GLU A 131 6.71 -9.91 -3.56
N GLY A 132 6.82 -8.73 -4.20
CA GLY A 132 6.21 -7.52 -3.65
C GLY A 132 6.67 -6.25 -4.35
N VAL A 133 6.61 -5.15 -3.63
CA VAL A 133 7.02 -3.83 -4.07
C VAL A 133 7.92 -3.15 -3.05
N THR A 134 8.80 -2.29 -3.56
CA THR A 134 9.70 -1.50 -2.72
C THR A 134 9.38 -0.02 -2.85
N LEU A 135 9.26 0.64 -1.71
CA LEU A 135 9.17 2.09 -1.59
C LEU A 135 10.53 2.66 -1.21
N GLU A 136 10.97 3.67 -1.97
CA GLU A 136 12.13 4.48 -1.62
C GLU A 136 11.66 5.71 -0.85
N LEU A 137 12.03 5.77 0.43
CA LEU A 137 11.58 6.76 1.41
C LEU A 137 12.78 7.56 1.95
N SER A 138 12.48 8.64 2.67
CA SER A 138 13.46 9.41 3.42
C SER A 138 12.85 9.81 4.76
N ALA A 139 13.43 9.36 5.87
CA ALA A 139 12.99 9.74 7.21
C ALA A 139 13.68 11.02 7.69
N GLY A 140 12.87 11.97 8.16
CA GLY A 140 13.29 13.25 8.75
C GLY A 140 13.84 13.13 10.17
#